data_AF-A0A535XZ96-F1
#
_entry.id   AF-A0A535XZ96-F1
#
_cell.length_a   1.000
_cell.length_b   1.000
_cell.length_c   1.000
_cell.angle_alpha   90.00
_cell.angle_beta   90.00
_cell.angle_gamma   90.00
#
_symmetry.space_group_name_H-M   'P 1'
#
loop_
_entity.id
_entity.type
_entity.pdbx_description
1 polymer ?
#
loop_
_entity_poly.entity_id
_entity_poly.type
_entity_poly.pdbx_seq_one_letter_code
_entity_poly.pdbx_strand_id
1 'polypeptide(L)' 'MNAERATYLDSSAIVKLAVAEKESAALRRYLRRRAPLVVSALARTEVARALLRLG' A
#
# COMPACT_ATOMS: atom_id res chain seq x y z
N MET A 1 23.50 9.93 -11.75
CA MET A 1 22.60 8.84 -11.30
C MET A 1 21.20 9.42 -11.19
N ASN A 2 20.27 9.07 -12.08
CA ASN A 2 18.87 9.47 -11.90
C ASN A 2 18.30 8.61 -10.77
N ALA A 3 18.01 9.21 -9.62
CA ALA A 3 17.28 8.53 -8.57
C ALA A 3 15.87 8.24 -9.10
N GLU A 4 15.61 6.98 -9.43
CA GLU A 4 14.25 6.53 -9.72
C GLU A 4 13.37 6.87 -8.51
N ARG A 5 12.33 7.69 -8.72
CA ARG A 5 11.47 8.15 -7.63
C ARG A 5 10.68 6.95 -7.09
N ALA A 6 11.05 6.49 -5.91
CA ALA A 6 10.30 5.47 -5.18
C ALA A 6 8.86 5.94 -4.92
N THR A 7 7.90 5.02 -5.05
CA THR A 7 6.50 5.28 -4.66
C THR A 7 6.30 4.75 -3.25
N TYR A 8 6.04 5.65 -2.30
CA TYR A 8 5.73 5.28 -0.93
C TYR A 8 4.29 4.79 -0.80
N LEU A 9 4.09 3.66 -0.13
CA LEU A 9 2.78 3.15 0.25
C LEU A 9 2.53 3.42 1.73
N ASP A 10 1.45 4.13 2.02
CA ASP A 10 0.92 4.21 3.37
C ASP A 10 0.16 2.93 3.77
N SER A 11 -0.15 2.81 5.06
CA SER A 11 -0.87 1.67 5.63
C SER A 11 -2.27 1.50 5.01
N SER A 12 -2.96 2.60 4.68
CA SER A 12 -4.31 2.54 4.09
C SER A 12 -4.30 1.99 2.66
N ALA A 13 -3.26 2.28 1.88
CA ALA A 13 -3.05 1.73 0.55
C ALA A 13 -2.82 0.22 0.64
N ILE A 14 -2.01 -0.24 1.59
CA ILE A 14 -1.79 -1.67 1.81
C ILE A 14 -3.09 -2.37 2.23
N VAL A 15 -3.88 -1.78 3.13
CA VAL A 15 -5.19 -2.34 3.53
C VAL A 15 -6.12 -2.47 2.32
N LYS A 16 -6.19 -1.47 1.43
CA LYS A 16 -6.98 -1.55 0.18
C LYS A 16 -6.45 -2.59 -0.82
N LEU A 17 -5.20 -3.05 -0.68
CA LEU A 17 -4.68 -4.16 -1.48
C LEU A 17 -5.07 -5.52 -0.90
N ALA A 18 -5.09 -5.63 0.43
CA ALA A 18 -5.43 -6.84 1.18
C ALA A 18 -6.96 -7.09 1.27
N VAL A 19 -7.75 -6.02 1.42
CA VAL A 19 -9.20 -6.05 1.54
C VAL A 19 -9.80 -5.27 0.38
N ALA A 20 -10.85 -5.83 -0.24
CA ALA A 20 -11.51 -5.19 -1.36
C ALA A 20 -12.33 -3.99 -0.88
N GLU A 21 -11.96 -2.81 -1.37
CA GLU A 21 -12.61 -1.53 -1.14
C GLU A 21 -12.92 -0.86 -2.47
N LYS A 22 -13.75 0.19 -2.46
CA LYS A 22 -14.14 0.92 -3.67
C LYS A 22 -12.93 1.42 -4.47
N GLU A 23 -11.87 1.87 -3.78
CA GLU A 23 -10.66 2.42 -4.40
C GLU A 23 -9.62 1.36 -4.80
N SER A 24 -9.79 0.08 -4.41
CA SER A 24 -8.79 -0.97 -4.63
C SER A 24 -8.45 -1.18 -6.11
N ALA A 25 -9.45 -1.13 -7.00
CA ALA A 25 -9.24 -1.32 -8.43
C ALA A 25 -8.41 -0.18 -9.04
N ALA A 26 -8.70 1.07 -8.64
CA ALA A 26 -7.94 2.24 -9.07
C ALA A 26 -6.50 2.19 -8.54
N LEU A 27 -6.32 1.80 -7.27
CA LEU A 27 -5.01 1.67 -6.65
C LEU A 27 -4.14 0.62 -7.35
N ARG A 28 -4.68 -0.58 -7.63
CA ARG A 28 -3.96 -1.62 -8.38
C ARG A 28 -3.54 -1.13 -9.77
N ARG A 29 -4.42 -0.42 -10.48
CA ARG A 29 -4.11 0.17 -11.79
C ARG A 29 -3.00 1.22 -11.70
N TYR A 30 -3.02 2.06 -10.67
CA TYR A 30 -2.01 3.09 -10.42
C TYR A 30 -0.63 2.49 -10.12
N LEU A 31 -0.57 1.41 -9.33
CA LEU A 31 0.69 0.78 -8.92
C LEU A 31 1.34 -0.13 -9.97
N ARG A 32 0.56 -0.63 -10.95
CA ARG A 32 1.00 -1.64 -11.93
C ARG A 32 2.30 -1.31 -12.70
N ARG A 33 2.67 -0.04 -12.86
CA ARG A 33 3.89 0.38 -13.58
C ARG A 33 4.84 1.20 -12.71
N ARG A 34 4.74 1.07 -11.38
CA ARG A 34 5.55 1.82 -10.43
C ARG A 34 6.48 0.88 -9.67
N ALA A 35 7.76 1.16 -9.76
CA ALA A 35 8.80 0.55 -8.97
C ALA A 35 9.91 1.60 -8.71
N PRO A 36 10.64 1.51 -7.59
CA PRO A 36 10.38 0.63 -6.45
C PRO A 36 9.19 1.12 -5.61
N LEU A 37 8.48 0.19 -4.97
CA LEU A 37 7.48 0.48 -3.93
C LEU A 37 8.17 0.39 -2.58
N VAL A 38 8.00 1.41 -1.74
CA VAL A 38 8.62 1.48 -0.41
C VAL A 38 7.56 1.71 0.66
N VAL A 39 7.80 1.20 1.86
CA VAL A 39 6.89 1.30 3.01
C VAL A 39 7.70 1.64 4.26
N SER A 40 7.07 2.33 5.22
CA SER A 40 7.66 2.48 6.55
C SER A 40 7.55 1.17 7.34
N ALA A 41 8.49 0.94 8.26
CA ALA A 41 8.38 -0.12 9.25
C ALA A 41 7.09 -0.03 10.09
N LEU A 42 6.56 1.19 10.31
CA LEU A 42 5.30 1.43 11.02
C LEU A 42 4.10 0.74 10.35
N ALA A 43 4.13 0.62 9.02
CA ALA A 43 3.06 -0.02 8.26
C ALA A 43 2.84 -1.48 8.69
N ARG A 44 3.88 -2.17 9.20
CA ARG A 44 3.74 -3.53 9.74
C ARG A 44 2.73 -3.58 10.89
N THR A 45 2.83 -2.65 11.83
CA THR A 45 1.96 -2.59 13.01
C THR A 45 0.58 -2.06 12.65
N GLU A 46 0.50 -1.02 11.81
CA GLU A 46 -0.76 -0.39 11.46
C GLU A 46 -1.63 -1.28 10.57
N VAL A 47 -1.04 -1.92 9.56
CA VAL A 47 -1.75 -2.85 8.68
C VAL A 47 -2.24 -4.05 9.48
N ALA A 48 -1.38 -4.66 10.30
CA ALA A 48 -1.79 -5.79 11.14
C ALA A 48 -2.95 -5.40 12.07
N ARG A 49 -2.86 -4.26 12.76
CA ARG A 49 -3.94 -3.76 13.64
C ARG A 49 -5.23 -3.45 12.87
N ALA A 50 -5.12 -2.91 11.66
CA ALA A 50 -6.28 -2.62 10.82
C ALA A 50 -6.97 -3.91 10.37
N LEU A 51 -6.21 -4.90 9.88
CA LEU A 51 -6.76 -6.17 9.42
C LEU A 51 -7.38 -6.98 10.57
N LEU A 52 -6.75 -7.04 11.76
CA LEU A 52 -7.31 -7.71 12.94
C LEU A 52 -8.67 -7.13 13.40
N ARG A 53 -8.97 -5.88 13.07
CA ARG A 53 -10.28 -5.27 13.36
C ARG A 53 -11.37 -5.67 12.37
N LEU A 54 -10.99 -6.23 11.21
CA LEU A 54 -11.89 -6.65 10.16
C LEU A 54 -12.29 -8.13 10.26
N GLY A 55 -11.58 -8.93 11.06
CA GLY A 55 -11.86 -10.35 11.34
C GLY A 55 -10.61 -11.21 11.25
#